data_AF-A0A838JN42-F1
#
_entry.id   AF-A0A838JN42-F1
#
_cell.length_a   1.000
_cell.length_b   1.000
_cell.length_c   1.000
_cell.angle_alpha   90.00
_cell.angle_beta   90.00
_cell.angle_gamma   90.00
#
_symmetry.space_group_name_H-M   'P 1'
#
loop_
_entity.id
_entity.type
_entity.pdbx_description
1 polymer ?
#
loop_
_entity_poly.entity_id
_entity_poly.type
_entity_poly.pdbx_seq_one_letter_code
_entity_poly.pdbx_strand_id
1 'polypeptide(L)'
;MATFGAGGATTSYEEFENTDVIICWGSNTMENHPIIYNHMRRGIKNGAKMVVIDPRKIDQVKKADKWLGLNVGTDICLANAMGHVIIEENLYNKAFVERATEGFEAYKEKVAGYTPEYAEQITGVPAEEIREVARMYATAGKATLNWTLGITEHHNGADAVFALISLGLLTGHVGKYGSGLNPLRGQNNVQGGGDMGALPDKMVGGWLWNDPEAHELFEDVWGSPLPEKKGMNQTEMMEAVSNGGIRCMYVIGENPVQSDADEHKHEKLFGGLDLLVVQDILMTKTARMADVVLPAAASWAETEGTVINSERRVQRVHKV
;
A
#
# COMPACT_ATOMS: atom_id res chain seq x y z
N MET A 1 -3.55 -15.49 3.76
CA MET A 1 -3.94 -15.12 5.13
C MET A 1 -4.47 -13.69 5.06
N ALA A 2 -5.74 -13.43 5.35
CA ALA A 2 -6.26 -12.06 5.41
C ALA A 2 -6.11 -11.57 6.85
N THR A 3 -5.47 -10.42 7.06
CA THR A 3 -5.17 -9.90 8.41
C THR A 3 -6.20 -8.90 8.92
N PHE A 4 -6.70 -7.98 8.08
CA PHE A 4 -7.66 -6.94 8.50
C PHE A 4 -8.98 -6.88 7.70
N GLY A 5 -9.11 -7.67 6.64
CA GLY A 5 -10.25 -7.60 5.71
C GLY A 5 -10.32 -6.34 4.83
N ALA A 6 -9.51 -5.31 5.11
CA ALA A 6 -9.40 -4.07 4.35
C ALA A 6 -7.93 -3.66 4.12
N GLY A 7 -7.65 -3.10 2.93
CA GLY A 7 -6.30 -2.66 2.50
C GLY A 7 -6.08 -1.14 2.53
N GLY A 8 -6.89 -0.40 3.30
CA GLY A 8 -6.75 1.05 3.48
C GLY A 8 -5.89 1.39 4.70
N ALA A 9 -5.48 2.66 4.81
CA ALA A 9 -4.82 3.16 6.02
C ALA A 9 -5.72 3.03 7.26
N THR A 10 -5.11 2.70 8.39
CA THR A 10 -5.83 2.55 9.67
C THR A 10 -5.84 3.83 10.50
N THR A 11 -5.13 4.88 10.09
CA THR A 11 -5.11 6.19 10.78
C THR A 11 -5.49 7.34 9.87
N SER A 12 -5.87 8.45 10.49
CA SER A 12 -5.93 9.78 9.88
C SER A 12 -4.58 10.49 9.90
N TYR A 13 -4.44 11.59 9.15
CA TYR A 13 -3.21 12.37 9.11
C TYR A 13 -2.92 13.10 10.44
N GLU A 14 -3.95 13.54 11.16
CA GLU A 14 -3.81 14.23 12.45
C GLU A 14 -3.23 13.31 13.54
N GLU A 15 -3.43 12.00 13.42
CA GLU A 15 -2.89 11.01 14.35
C GLU A 15 -1.36 10.94 14.34
N PHE A 16 -0.71 11.33 13.24
CA PHE A 16 0.75 11.46 13.20
C PHE A 16 1.28 12.55 14.15
N GLU A 17 0.44 13.52 14.55
CA GLU A 17 0.81 14.54 15.53
C GLU A 17 0.77 14.01 16.98
N ASN A 18 0.17 12.83 17.20
CA ASN A 18 -0.20 12.28 18.50
C ASN A 18 0.32 10.85 18.73
N THR A 19 1.49 10.54 18.16
CA THR A 19 2.17 9.24 18.27
C THR A 19 3.53 9.39 18.96
N ASP A 20 4.07 8.29 19.49
CA ASP A 20 5.40 8.30 20.15
C ASP A 20 6.51 7.83 19.20
N VAL A 21 6.17 6.99 18.22
CA VAL A 21 7.10 6.45 17.21
C VAL A 21 6.48 6.47 15.82
N ILE A 22 7.24 6.95 14.85
CA ILE A 22 6.89 6.97 13.42
C ILE A 22 7.92 6.13 12.68
N ILE A 23 7.53 4.98 12.16
CA ILE A 23 8.35 4.18 11.25
C ILE A 23 7.92 4.49 9.81
N CYS A 24 8.86 4.96 8.99
CA CYS A 24 8.71 5.06 7.54
C CYS A 24 9.57 3.97 6.89
N TRP A 25 8.94 2.96 6.30
CA TRP A 25 9.60 1.79 5.72
C TRP A 25 9.34 1.75 4.21
N GLY A 26 10.38 1.89 3.40
CA GLY A 26 10.24 1.98 1.95
C GLY A 26 9.38 3.20 1.54
N SER A 27 9.53 4.32 2.25
CA SER A 27 8.76 5.54 2.04
C SER A 27 9.64 6.80 2.12
N ASN A 28 9.67 7.56 1.04
CA ASN A 28 10.17 8.94 1.05
C ASN A 28 8.97 9.91 1.18
N THR A 29 8.37 9.92 2.36
CA THR A 29 7.16 10.70 2.66
C THR A 29 7.42 12.20 2.51
N MET A 30 8.63 12.66 2.82
CA MET A 30 9.00 14.07 2.73
C MET A 30 8.82 14.65 1.32
N GLU A 31 9.23 13.90 0.29
CA GLU A 31 9.12 14.36 -1.11
C GLU A 31 7.79 13.97 -1.74
N ASN A 32 7.31 12.74 -1.52
CA ASN A 32 6.15 12.20 -2.22
C ASN A 32 4.81 12.57 -1.57
N HIS A 33 4.81 12.82 -0.25
CA HIS A 33 3.60 13.21 0.48
C HIS A 33 3.88 14.37 1.46
N PRO A 34 4.28 15.57 0.98
CA PRO A 34 4.75 16.65 1.86
C PRO A 34 3.73 17.09 2.92
N ILE A 35 2.43 16.97 2.63
CA ILE A 35 1.37 17.29 3.60
C ILE A 35 1.30 16.23 4.72
N ILE A 36 1.42 14.94 4.39
CA ILE A 36 1.51 13.87 5.40
C ILE A 36 2.76 14.08 6.25
N TYR A 37 3.90 14.38 5.61
CA TYR A 37 5.14 14.67 6.32
C TYR A 37 5.04 15.91 7.23
N ASN A 38 4.23 16.91 6.87
CA ASN A 38 3.98 18.05 7.75
C ASN A 38 3.31 17.64 9.07
N HIS A 39 2.38 16.69 9.04
CA HIS A 39 1.80 16.13 10.27
C HIS A 39 2.83 15.30 11.04
N MET A 40 3.61 14.44 10.37
CA MET A 40 4.70 13.70 11.01
C MET A 40 5.72 14.64 11.67
N ARG A 41 6.08 15.75 11.02
CA ARG A 41 6.98 16.78 11.56
C ARG A 41 6.42 17.44 12.82
N ARG A 42 5.11 17.64 12.90
CA ARG A 42 4.46 18.13 14.13
C ARG A 42 4.52 17.09 15.24
N GLY A 43 4.30 15.81 14.92
CA GLY A 43 4.52 14.69 15.86
C GLY A 43 5.94 14.67 16.40
N ILE A 44 6.95 14.80 15.53
CA ILE A 44 8.37 14.89 15.92
C ILE A 44 8.60 16.10 16.85
N LYS A 45 8.01 17.26 16.53
CA LYS A 45 8.09 18.45 17.41
C LYS A 45 7.42 18.20 18.79
N ASN A 46 6.40 17.36 18.84
CA ASN A 46 5.72 16.95 20.07
C ASN A 46 6.47 15.85 20.84
N GLY A 47 7.59 15.34 20.31
CA GLY A 47 8.46 14.37 20.97
C GLY A 47 8.45 12.97 20.36
N ALA A 48 7.73 12.74 19.26
CA ALA A 48 7.76 11.46 18.56
C ALA A 48 9.16 11.18 17.99
N LYS A 49 9.62 9.93 18.11
CA LYS A 49 10.82 9.46 17.42
C LYS A 49 10.50 9.03 16.00
N MET A 50 11.38 9.30 15.04
CA MET A 50 11.24 8.83 13.67
C MET A 50 12.33 7.82 13.29
N VAL A 51 11.90 6.68 12.75
CA VAL A 51 12.77 5.67 12.15
C VAL A 51 12.53 5.64 10.65
N VAL A 52 13.60 5.68 9.86
CA VAL A 52 13.55 5.54 8.40
C VAL A 52 14.24 4.24 8.00
N ILE A 53 13.52 3.36 7.32
CA ILE A 53 14.04 2.10 6.79
C ILE A 53 13.97 2.23 5.26
N ASP A 54 15.11 2.56 4.66
CA ASP A 54 15.27 2.75 3.20
C ASP A 54 16.73 2.47 2.86
N PRO A 55 17.04 1.71 1.78
CA PRO A 55 18.41 1.46 1.33
C PRO A 55 19.19 2.75 1.06
N ARG A 56 18.48 3.84 0.72
CA ARG A 56 19.04 5.15 0.41
C ARG A 56 18.99 6.05 1.64
N LYS A 57 20.01 6.91 1.77
CA LYS A 57 19.99 8.04 2.71
C LYS A 57 19.19 9.21 2.12
N ILE A 58 17.87 9.07 2.03
CA ILE A 58 16.96 10.14 1.58
C ILE A 58 16.96 11.35 2.53
N ASP A 59 16.48 12.50 2.09
CA ASP A 59 16.49 13.74 2.88
C ASP A 59 15.72 13.63 4.20
N GLN A 60 14.69 12.78 4.25
CA GLN A 60 13.95 12.46 5.47
C GLN A 60 14.83 11.91 6.60
N VAL A 61 15.93 11.22 6.28
CA VAL A 61 16.90 10.68 7.27
C VAL A 61 17.52 11.79 8.13
N LYS A 62 17.68 13.01 7.58
CA LYS A 62 18.24 14.16 8.33
C LYS A 62 17.40 14.56 9.54
N LYS A 63 16.14 14.10 9.60
CA LYS A 63 15.20 14.35 10.69
C LYS A 63 14.85 13.09 11.49
N ALA A 64 15.43 11.94 11.13
CA ALA A 64 15.18 10.67 11.79
C ALA A 64 16.12 10.48 12.98
N ASP A 65 15.61 9.85 14.04
CA ASP A 65 16.41 9.36 15.15
C ASP A 65 17.26 8.15 14.72
N LYS A 66 16.70 7.31 13.85
CA LYS A 66 17.38 6.12 13.32
C LYS A 66 17.15 5.96 11.82
N TRP A 67 18.19 5.49 11.15
CA TRP A 67 18.13 5.05 9.76
C TRP A 67 18.70 3.65 9.62
N LEU A 68 17.90 2.74 9.09
CA LEU A 68 18.32 1.38 8.76
C LEU A 68 18.47 1.26 7.23
N GLY A 69 19.72 1.31 6.77
CA GLY A 69 20.08 1.16 5.36
C GLY A 69 20.19 -0.31 4.94
N LEU A 70 19.05 -0.98 4.83
CA LEU A 70 19.00 -2.39 4.43
C LEU A 70 19.37 -2.61 2.96
N ASN A 71 19.83 -3.83 2.64
CA ASN A 71 19.97 -4.32 1.28
C ASN A 71 18.60 -4.44 0.61
N VAL A 72 18.49 -4.03 -0.66
CA VAL A 72 17.23 -4.02 -1.42
C VAL A 72 16.61 -5.42 -1.47
N GLY A 73 15.32 -5.53 -1.12
CA GLY A 73 14.56 -6.78 -1.18
C GLY A 73 14.73 -7.70 0.03
N THR A 74 15.31 -7.19 1.13
CA THR A 74 15.53 -7.97 2.37
C THR A 74 14.54 -7.62 3.50
N ASP A 75 13.49 -6.89 3.18
CA ASP A 75 12.49 -6.34 4.10
C ASP A 75 11.81 -7.39 4.97
N ILE A 76 11.43 -8.54 4.38
CA ILE A 76 10.81 -9.66 5.12
C ILE A 76 11.77 -10.20 6.19
N CYS A 77 13.06 -10.29 5.88
CA CYS A 77 14.06 -10.76 6.84
C CYS A 77 14.19 -9.79 8.01
N LEU A 78 14.28 -8.49 7.73
CA LEU A 78 14.34 -7.45 8.76
C LEU A 78 13.07 -7.41 9.62
N ALA A 79 11.89 -7.48 9.01
CA ALA A 79 10.62 -7.49 9.74
C ALA A 79 10.48 -8.72 10.63
N ASN A 80 10.85 -9.90 10.15
CA ASN A 80 10.84 -11.11 10.96
C ASN A 80 11.88 -11.06 12.08
N ALA A 81 13.04 -10.43 11.88
CA ALA A 81 14.05 -10.26 12.92
C ALA A 81 13.61 -9.28 14.01
N MET A 82 12.90 -8.21 13.64
CA MET A 82 12.22 -7.36 14.63
C MET A 82 11.17 -8.17 15.41
N GLY A 83 10.36 -8.98 14.73
CA GLY A 83 9.36 -9.86 15.36
C GLY A 83 9.99 -10.87 16.32
N HIS A 84 11.12 -11.47 15.94
CA HIS A 84 11.93 -12.36 16.77
C HIS A 84 12.32 -11.69 18.08
N VAL A 85 12.96 -10.51 18.02
CA VAL A 85 13.40 -9.77 19.22
C VAL A 85 12.21 -9.46 20.13
N ILE A 86 11.09 -8.98 19.55
CA ILE A 86 9.90 -8.62 20.32
C ILE A 86 9.32 -9.84 21.07
N ILE A 87 9.36 -11.03 20.45
CA ILE A 87 8.86 -12.26 21.07
C ILE A 87 9.84 -12.81 22.10
N GLU A 88 11.13 -12.91 21.76
CA GLU A 88 12.18 -13.43 22.63
C GLU A 88 12.27 -12.62 23.94
N GLU A 89 12.21 -11.29 23.83
CA GLU A 89 12.27 -10.38 24.98
C GLU A 89 10.90 -10.20 25.68
N ASN A 90 9.85 -10.92 25.27
CA ASN A 90 8.50 -10.81 25.83
C ASN A 90 7.90 -9.39 25.78
N LEU A 91 8.22 -8.60 24.75
CA LEU A 91 7.76 -7.21 24.57
C LEU A 91 6.43 -7.07 23.82
N TYR A 92 5.91 -8.17 23.25
CA TYR A 92 4.64 -8.16 22.53
C TYR A 92 3.43 -7.93 23.46
N ASN A 93 2.34 -7.43 22.90
CA ASN A 93 1.12 -7.15 23.65
C ASN A 93 0.28 -8.42 23.81
N LYS A 94 0.59 -9.24 24.82
CA LYS A 94 -0.08 -10.52 25.13
C LYS A 94 -1.60 -10.43 25.09
N ALA A 95 -2.17 -9.46 25.80
CA ALA A 95 -3.62 -9.28 25.89
C ALA A 95 -4.27 -8.86 24.56
N PHE A 96 -3.55 -8.17 23.67
CA PHE A 96 -4.04 -7.88 22.31
C PHE A 96 -3.97 -9.12 21.42
N VAL A 97 -2.82 -9.80 21.44
CA VAL A 97 -2.59 -11.03 20.65
C VAL A 97 -3.65 -12.08 20.99
N GLU A 98 -3.90 -12.34 22.27
CA GLU A 98 -4.89 -13.33 22.70
C GLU A 98 -6.33 -12.99 22.29
N ARG A 99 -6.71 -11.70 22.30
CA ARG A 99 -8.12 -11.30 22.09
C ARG A 99 -8.47 -10.98 20.64
N ALA A 100 -7.50 -10.58 19.83
CA ALA A 100 -7.73 -9.93 18.53
C ALA A 100 -6.86 -10.49 17.40
N THR A 101 -6.13 -11.58 17.63
CA THR A 101 -5.29 -12.22 16.60
C THR A 101 -5.44 -13.74 16.62
N GLU A 102 -5.01 -14.36 15.54
CA GLU A 102 -4.91 -15.81 15.39
C GLU A 102 -3.54 -16.18 14.81
N GLY A 103 -3.12 -17.44 14.97
CA GLY A 103 -1.87 -17.93 14.38
C GLY A 103 -0.56 -17.48 15.05
N PHE A 104 -0.63 -16.92 16.27
CA PHE A 104 0.56 -16.45 17.00
C PHE A 104 1.66 -17.51 17.17
N GLU A 105 1.31 -18.73 17.60
CA GLU A 105 2.31 -19.78 17.81
C GLU A 105 3.03 -20.18 16.51
N ALA A 106 2.30 -20.26 15.40
CA ALA A 106 2.90 -20.52 14.09
C ALA A 106 3.81 -19.38 13.64
N TYR A 107 3.42 -18.12 13.88
CA TYR A 107 4.27 -16.96 13.62
C TYR A 107 5.54 -16.98 14.48
N LYS A 108 5.40 -17.28 15.79
CA LYS A 108 6.51 -17.39 16.74
C LYS A 108 7.52 -18.45 16.31
N GLU A 109 7.06 -19.64 15.92
CA GLU A 109 7.93 -20.69 15.38
C GLU A 109 8.62 -20.22 14.10
N LYS A 110 7.88 -19.56 13.20
CA LYS A 110 8.41 -19.04 11.94
C LYS A 110 9.54 -18.03 12.13
N VAL A 111 9.40 -17.10 13.09
CA VAL A 111 10.40 -16.05 13.33
C VAL A 111 11.53 -16.48 14.27
N ALA A 112 11.43 -17.63 14.94
CA ALA A 112 12.46 -18.11 15.86
C ALA A 112 13.86 -18.20 15.23
N GLY A 113 13.95 -18.52 13.93
CA GLY A 113 15.22 -18.59 13.19
C GLY A 113 15.76 -17.24 12.70
N TYR A 114 14.98 -16.16 12.75
CA TYR A 114 15.38 -14.84 12.28
C TYR A 114 16.06 -14.05 13.40
N THR A 115 17.16 -14.56 13.94
CA THR A 115 17.93 -13.80 14.93
C THR A 115 18.47 -12.51 14.30
N PRO A 116 18.70 -11.44 15.08
CA PRO A 116 19.33 -10.22 14.57
C PRO A 116 20.69 -10.47 13.90
N GLU A 117 21.48 -11.42 14.39
CA GLU A 117 22.76 -11.81 13.79
C GLU A 117 22.58 -12.46 12.41
N TYR A 118 21.56 -13.32 12.25
CA TYR A 118 21.23 -13.90 10.95
C TYR A 118 20.74 -12.81 9.99
N ALA A 119 19.88 -11.92 10.46
CA ALA A 119 19.36 -10.82 9.66
C ALA A 119 20.45 -9.82 9.26
N GLU A 120 21.45 -9.56 10.09
CA GLU A 120 22.58 -8.70 9.75
C GLU A 120 23.32 -9.18 8.49
N GLN A 121 23.51 -10.49 8.36
CA GLN A 121 24.19 -11.08 7.19
C GLN A 121 23.41 -10.86 5.88
N ILE A 122 22.07 -10.84 5.95
CA ILE A 122 21.20 -10.72 4.78
C ILE A 122 20.90 -9.26 4.48
N THR A 123 20.44 -8.54 5.49
CA THR A 123 19.95 -7.16 5.37
C THR A 123 21.07 -6.14 5.36
N GLY A 124 22.27 -6.48 5.87
CA GLY A 124 23.35 -5.51 6.08
C GLY A 124 23.09 -4.51 7.22
N VAL A 125 21.97 -4.64 7.94
CA VAL A 125 21.65 -3.82 9.11
C VAL A 125 22.29 -4.44 10.35
N PRO A 126 23.10 -3.70 11.13
CA PRO A 126 23.72 -4.24 12.34
C PRO A 126 22.70 -4.83 13.32
N ALA A 127 23.00 -5.99 13.89
CA ALA A 127 22.10 -6.71 14.80
C ALA A 127 21.59 -5.86 15.97
N GLU A 128 22.46 -5.01 16.53
CA GLU A 128 22.08 -4.09 17.63
C GLU A 128 21.10 -3.00 17.19
N GLU A 129 21.19 -2.52 15.95
CA GLU A 129 20.24 -1.54 15.42
C GLU A 129 18.86 -2.18 15.18
N ILE A 130 18.83 -3.45 14.74
CA ILE A 130 17.58 -4.24 14.64
C ILE A 130 16.93 -4.35 16.02
N ARG A 131 17.71 -4.73 17.05
CA ARG A 131 17.21 -4.83 18.43
C ARG A 131 16.70 -3.51 18.95
N GLU A 132 17.44 -2.42 18.74
CA GLU A 132 17.06 -1.10 19.22
C GLU A 132 15.73 -0.64 18.61
N VAL A 133 15.57 -0.76 17.29
CA VAL A 133 14.33 -0.38 16.61
C VAL A 133 13.16 -1.29 16.99
N ALA A 134 13.39 -2.60 17.13
CA ALA A 134 12.37 -3.55 17.59
C ALA A 134 11.87 -3.22 18.99
N ARG A 135 12.79 -2.96 19.94
CA ARG A 135 12.47 -2.53 21.30
C ARG A 135 11.75 -1.19 21.31
N MET A 136 12.23 -0.21 20.53
CA MET A 136 11.62 1.12 20.40
C MET A 136 10.16 1.01 19.93
N TYR A 137 9.90 0.20 18.90
CA TYR A 137 8.56 0.01 18.35
C TYR A 137 7.62 -0.70 19.33
N ALA A 138 8.07 -1.81 19.95
CA ALA A 138 7.23 -2.60 20.83
C ALA A 138 6.91 -1.93 22.17
N THR A 139 7.83 -1.12 22.70
CA THR A 139 7.64 -0.43 23.98
C THR A 139 6.99 0.94 23.86
N ALA A 140 6.79 1.44 22.64
CA ALA A 140 6.08 2.70 22.41
C ALA A 140 4.65 2.63 22.95
N GLY A 141 4.16 3.71 23.57
CA GLY A 141 2.77 3.80 23.95
C GLY A 141 1.87 3.84 22.70
N LYS A 142 2.31 4.55 21.66
CA LYS A 142 1.66 4.67 20.36
C LYS A 142 2.71 4.65 19.25
N ALA A 143 2.46 3.90 18.18
CA ALA A 143 3.36 3.86 17.04
C ALA A 143 2.61 3.75 15.71
N THR A 144 3.13 4.41 14.70
CA THR A 144 2.67 4.29 13.31
C THR A 144 3.73 3.61 12.45
N LEU A 145 3.30 2.70 11.58
CA LEU A 145 4.15 2.06 10.58
C LEU A 145 3.61 2.40 9.21
N ASN A 146 4.43 3.08 8.42
CA ASN A 146 4.03 3.73 7.17
C ASN A 146 4.90 3.21 6.04
N TRP A 147 4.30 2.75 4.94
CA TRP A 147 5.04 2.20 3.79
C TRP A 147 4.46 2.62 2.45
N THR A 148 5.28 2.46 1.39
CA THR A 148 4.87 2.72 0.00
C THR A 148 5.48 1.67 -0.95
N LEU A 149 5.89 2.12 -2.13
CA LEU A 149 6.45 1.36 -3.24
C LEU A 149 7.74 0.62 -2.88
N GLY A 150 8.55 1.13 -1.93
CA GLY A 150 9.74 0.42 -1.44
C GLY A 150 9.43 -0.90 -0.72
N ILE A 151 8.15 -1.19 -0.47
CA ILE A 151 7.66 -2.49 0.00
C ILE A 151 6.85 -3.20 -1.09
N THR A 152 5.94 -2.49 -1.76
CA THR A 152 4.96 -3.13 -2.65
C THR A 152 5.50 -3.46 -4.03
N GLU A 153 6.49 -2.74 -4.54
CA GLU A 153 7.07 -2.96 -5.90
C GLU A 153 8.23 -3.98 -5.88
N HIS A 154 8.03 -5.04 -5.12
CA HIS A 154 8.89 -6.22 -5.09
C HIS A 154 8.07 -7.45 -5.52
N HIS A 155 8.73 -8.46 -6.10
CA HIS A 155 8.09 -9.72 -6.50
C HIS A 155 7.36 -10.44 -5.35
N ASN A 156 7.76 -10.15 -4.11
CA ASN A 156 7.19 -10.67 -2.87
C ASN A 156 6.56 -9.55 -2.00
N GLY A 157 6.11 -8.44 -2.61
CA GLY A 157 5.62 -7.27 -1.90
C GLY A 157 4.42 -7.54 -1.00
N ALA A 158 3.52 -8.46 -1.38
CA ALA A 158 2.40 -8.87 -0.54
C ALA A 158 2.87 -9.52 0.77
N ASP A 159 3.88 -10.40 0.70
CA ASP A 159 4.45 -11.05 1.88
C ASP A 159 5.20 -10.05 2.77
N ALA A 160 5.87 -9.06 2.17
CA ALA A 160 6.48 -7.96 2.91
C ALA A 160 5.43 -7.13 3.66
N VAL A 161 4.31 -6.79 3.03
CA VAL A 161 3.18 -6.12 3.71
C VAL A 161 2.65 -6.98 4.86
N PHE A 162 2.48 -8.29 4.67
CA PHE A 162 2.04 -9.17 5.77
C PHE A 162 3.03 -9.19 6.93
N ALA A 163 4.34 -9.20 6.66
CA ALA A 163 5.35 -9.14 7.71
C ALA A 163 5.27 -7.83 8.54
N LEU A 164 5.04 -6.69 7.88
CA LEU A 164 4.82 -5.40 8.56
C LEU A 164 3.53 -5.39 9.39
N ILE A 165 2.46 -5.98 8.85
CA ILE A 165 1.20 -6.12 9.57
C ILE A 165 1.36 -6.98 10.81
N SER A 166 2.09 -8.10 10.71
CA SER A 166 2.39 -8.96 11.84
C SER A 166 3.07 -8.20 12.98
N LEU A 167 4.00 -7.27 12.68
CA LEU A 167 4.60 -6.41 13.70
C LEU A 167 3.57 -5.51 14.41
N GLY A 168 2.66 -4.87 13.66
CA GLY A 168 1.58 -4.06 14.24
C GLY A 168 0.60 -4.85 15.09
N LEU A 169 0.24 -6.06 14.65
CA LEU A 169 -0.61 -6.98 15.40
C LEU A 169 0.07 -7.48 16.67
N LEU A 170 1.35 -7.86 16.57
CA LEU A 170 2.16 -8.35 17.69
C LEU A 170 2.28 -7.31 18.82
N THR A 171 2.36 -6.03 18.46
CA THR A 171 2.52 -4.91 19.41
C THR A 171 1.20 -4.26 19.81
N GLY A 172 0.09 -4.60 19.15
CA GLY A 172 -1.22 -4.01 19.40
C GLY A 172 -1.31 -2.54 18.97
N HIS A 173 -0.50 -2.10 18.00
CA HIS A 173 -0.52 -0.75 17.44
C HIS A 173 -1.61 -0.56 16.38
N VAL A 174 -2.77 -1.19 16.56
CA VAL A 174 -3.93 -1.11 15.65
C VAL A 174 -5.20 -0.88 16.46
N GLY A 175 -6.12 -0.07 15.94
CA GLY A 175 -7.39 0.23 16.62
C GLY A 175 -7.25 1.21 17.80
N LYS A 176 -6.20 2.03 17.80
CA LYS A 176 -5.89 3.00 18.86
C LYS A 176 -5.46 4.33 18.24
N TYR A 177 -6.03 5.44 18.69
CA TYR A 177 -5.70 6.77 18.17
C TYR A 177 -4.22 7.10 18.34
N GLY A 178 -3.56 7.47 17.24
CA GLY A 178 -2.11 7.70 17.18
C GLY A 178 -1.28 6.43 16.93
N SER A 179 -1.93 5.27 16.74
CA SER A 179 -1.30 4.02 16.33
C SER A 179 -1.93 3.46 15.06
N GLY A 180 -1.12 2.93 14.16
CA GLY A 180 -1.66 2.21 13.01
C GLY A 180 -0.68 1.85 11.92
N LEU A 181 -1.23 1.22 10.89
CA LEU A 181 -0.55 0.66 9.74
C LEU A 181 -1.06 1.36 8.49
N ASN A 182 -0.19 2.06 7.81
CA ASN A 182 -0.57 3.02 6.77
C ASN A 182 0.19 2.78 5.47
N PRO A 183 -0.44 2.13 4.46
CA PRO A 183 0.02 2.24 3.09
C PRO A 183 -0.23 3.67 2.60
N LEU A 184 0.83 4.46 2.39
CA LEU A 184 0.68 5.83 1.90
C LEU A 184 0.46 5.79 0.39
N ARG A 185 -0.80 5.90 -0.01
CA ARG A 185 -1.20 5.81 -1.40
C ARG A 185 -0.72 7.02 -2.20
N GLY A 186 -0.31 6.79 -3.45
CA GLY A 186 0.31 7.82 -4.30
C GLY A 186 -0.70 8.77 -4.95
N GLN A 187 -1.46 8.27 -5.92
CA GLN A 187 -2.42 9.08 -6.68
C GLN A 187 -3.57 9.60 -5.79
N ASN A 188 -4.13 10.75 -6.17
CA ASN A 188 -5.14 11.47 -5.39
C ASN A 188 -6.41 10.68 -5.07
N ASN A 189 -6.81 9.74 -5.93
CA ASN A 189 -8.07 9.01 -5.84
C ASN A 189 -7.93 7.49 -6.01
N VAL A 190 -6.74 6.92 -5.85
CA VAL A 190 -6.57 5.45 -5.93
C VAL A 190 -7.33 4.72 -4.80
N GLN A 191 -7.56 5.38 -3.66
CA GLN A 191 -8.49 4.88 -2.65
C GLN A 191 -9.93 4.86 -3.18
N GLY A 192 -10.37 5.98 -3.78
CA GLY A 192 -11.71 6.08 -4.35
C GLY A 192 -11.95 5.11 -5.50
N GLY A 193 -10.98 4.89 -6.39
CA GLY A 193 -11.09 3.90 -7.46
C GLY A 193 -11.35 2.50 -6.91
N GLY A 194 -10.56 2.06 -5.92
CA GLY A 194 -10.79 0.78 -5.25
C GLY A 194 -12.15 0.70 -4.54
N ASP A 195 -12.54 1.77 -3.84
CA ASP A 195 -13.83 1.84 -3.14
C ASP A 195 -15.01 1.85 -4.13
N MET A 196 -14.84 2.34 -5.35
CA MET A 196 -15.85 2.36 -6.41
C MET A 196 -15.81 1.11 -7.31
N GLY A 197 -15.07 0.05 -6.92
CA GLY A 197 -15.05 -1.21 -7.66
C GLY A 197 -14.18 -1.21 -8.92
N ALA A 198 -13.21 -0.29 -9.04
CA ALA A 198 -12.20 -0.33 -10.10
C ALA A 198 -11.11 -1.40 -9.83
N LEU A 199 -11.53 -2.57 -9.34
CA LEU A 199 -10.71 -3.74 -9.06
C LEU A 199 -11.49 -4.98 -9.52
N PRO A 200 -10.86 -5.94 -10.20
CA PRO A 200 -11.56 -7.08 -10.81
C PRO A 200 -12.21 -8.03 -9.80
N ASP A 201 -11.80 -7.97 -8.52
CA ASP A 201 -12.27 -8.82 -7.43
C ASP A 201 -13.13 -8.07 -6.41
N LYS A 202 -13.49 -6.80 -6.67
CA LYS A 202 -14.28 -5.96 -5.77
C LYS A 202 -15.45 -5.27 -6.47
N MET A 203 -16.53 -5.08 -5.73
CA MET A 203 -17.63 -4.21 -6.11
C MET A 203 -17.60 -2.90 -5.30
N VAL A 204 -18.45 -1.94 -5.68
CA VAL A 204 -18.59 -0.65 -4.99
C VAL A 204 -18.81 -0.87 -3.49
N GLY A 205 -18.08 -0.16 -2.63
CA GLY A 205 -18.13 -0.33 -1.17
C GLY A 205 -17.18 -1.40 -0.62
N GLY A 206 -16.37 -2.04 -1.47
CA GLY A 206 -15.35 -3.01 -1.05
C GLY A 206 -15.85 -4.44 -0.86
N TRP A 207 -17.09 -4.73 -1.27
CA TRP A 207 -17.64 -6.09 -1.36
C TRP A 207 -16.77 -6.95 -2.27
N LEU A 208 -16.60 -8.22 -1.91
CA LEU A 208 -15.90 -9.17 -2.78
C LEU A 208 -16.78 -9.49 -4.00
N TRP A 209 -16.17 -9.68 -5.16
CA TRP A 209 -16.91 -10.02 -6.38
C TRP A 209 -17.79 -11.25 -6.20
N ASN A 210 -17.31 -12.28 -5.49
CA ASN A 210 -18.04 -13.53 -5.30
C ASN A 210 -19.00 -13.53 -4.09
N ASP A 211 -19.32 -12.36 -3.54
CA ASP A 211 -20.26 -12.25 -2.43
C ASP A 211 -21.71 -12.36 -2.94
N PRO A 212 -22.49 -13.37 -2.49
CA PRO A 212 -23.85 -13.58 -2.97
C PRO A 212 -24.82 -12.47 -2.56
N GLU A 213 -24.63 -11.85 -1.38
CA GLU A 213 -25.47 -10.75 -0.92
C GLU A 213 -25.20 -9.49 -1.76
N ALA A 214 -23.94 -9.25 -2.10
CA ALA A 214 -23.58 -8.18 -3.03
C ALA A 214 -24.21 -8.41 -4.40
N HIS A 215 -24.12 -9.62 -4.96
CA HIS A 215 -24.72 -9.94 -6.26
C HIS A 215 -26.23 -9.65 -6.29
N GLU A 216 -26.98 -10.12 -5.30
CA GLU A 216 -28.42 -9.88 -5.22
C GLU A 216 -28.74 -8.38 -5.17
N LEU A 217 -28.03 -7.63 -4.33
CA LEU A 217 -28.21 -6.18 -4.19
C LEU A 217 -27.92 -5.42 -5.49
N PHE A 218 -26.80 -5.69 -6.14
CA PHE A 218 -26.38 -4.95 -7.32
C PHE A 218 -27.19 -5.33 -8.57
N GLU A 219 -27.60 -6.59 -8.72
CA GLU A 219 -28.49 -7.01 -9.81
C GLU A 219 -29.87 -6.35 -9.72
N ASP A 220 -30.43 -6.22 -8.51
CA ASP A 220 -31.68 -5.50 -8.27
C ASP A 220 -31.54 -4.00 -8.62
N VAL A 221 -30.48 -3.34 -8.14
CA VAL A 221 -30.24 -1.91 -8.39
C VAL A 221 -29.94 -1.61 -9.87
N TRP A 222 -29.17 -2.46 -10.55
CA TRP A 222 -28.76 -2.24 -11.95
C TRP A 222 -29.74 -2.80 -12.96
N GLY A 223 -30.67 -3.67 -12.55
CA GLY A 223 -31.66 -4.30 -13.43
C GLY A 223 -31.03 -5.21 -14.50
N SER A 224 -29.84 -5.75 -14.23
CA SER A 224 -29.09 -6.61 -15.14
C SER A 224 -28.33 -7.66 -14.34
N PRO A 225 -28.25 -8.92 -14.84
CA PRO A 225 -27.40 -9.92 -14.21
C PRO A 225 -25.93 -9.51 -14.26
N LEU A 226 -25.18 -9.92 -13.24
CA LEU A 226 -23.74 -9.74 -13.17
C LEU A 226 -22.99 -10.92 -13.79
N PRO A 227 -21.79 -10.70 -14.33
CA PRO A 227 -20.93 -11.81 -14.72
C PRO A 227 -20.58 -12.70 -13.52
N GLU A 228 -20.72 -14.02 -13.67
CA GLU A 228 -20.36 -14.97 -12.59
C GLU A 228 -18.86 -14.99 -12.29
N LYS A 229 -18.03 -14.69 -13.30
CA LYS A 229 -16.57 -14.75 -13.19
C LYS A 229 -15.99 -13.38 -12.92
N LYS A 230 -15.08 -13.33 -11.95
CA LYS A 230 -14.23 -12.15 -11.71
C LYS A 230 -13.44 -11.78 -12.96
N GLY A 231 -13.14 -10.50 -13.10
CA GLY A 231 -12.30 -9.97 -14.18
C GLY A 231 -10.82 -10.35 -14.04
N MET A 232 -10.03 -9.88 -14.99
CA MET A 232 -8.56 -9.96 -14.97
C MET A 232 -7.96 -8.72 -14.31
N ASN A 233 -6.88 -8.88 -13.54
CA ASN A 233 -6.05 -7.75 -13.14
C ASN A 233 -5.15 -7.30 -14.31
N GLN A 234 -4.49 -6.15 -14.18
CA GLN A 234 -3.67 -5.56 -15.25
C GLN A 234 -2.59 -6.51 -15.79
N THR A 235 -1.89 -7.25 -14.93
CA THR A 235 -0.86 -8.22 -15.35
C THR A 235 -1.49 -9.37 -16.15
N GLU A 236 -2.59 -9.93 -15.65
CA GLU A 236 -3.36 -10.97 -16.36
C GLU A 236 -3.90 -10.46 -17.70
N MET A 237 -4.33 -9.20 -17.77
CA MET A 237 -4.77 -8.56 -19.00
C MET A 237 -3.63 -8.49 -20.02
N MET A 238 -2.43 -8.08 -19.62
CA MET A 238 -1.28 -7.99 -20.53
C MET A 238 -0.85 -9.37 -21.06
N GLU A 239 -0.91 -10.41 -20.22
CA GLU A 239 -0.71 -11.80 -20.66
C GLU A 239 -1.80 -12.24 -21.65
N ALA A 240 -3.06 -11.88 -21.38
CA ALA A 240 -4.17 -12.19 -22.26
C ALA A 240 -4.06 -11.44 -23.61
N VAL A 241 -3.59 -10.19 -23.65
CA VAL A 241 -3.28 -9.48 -24.89
C VAL A 241 -2.20 -10.22 -25.66
N SER A 242 -1.10 -10.61 -24.99
CA SER A 242 0.02 -11.33 -25.61
C SER A 242 -0.41 -12.66 -26.27
N ASN A 243 -1.40 -13.34 -25.68
CA ASN A 243 -1.89 -14.64 -26.15
C ASN A 243 -3.14 -14.51 -27.04
N GLY A 244 -3.59 -13.29 -27.37
CA GLY A 244 -4.76 -13.02 -28.20
C GLY A 244 -6.11 -13.24 -27.50
N GLY A 245 -6.13 -13.41 -26.18
CA GLY A 245 -7.33 -13.53 -25.35
C GLY A 245 -8.04 -12.19 -25.09
N ILE A 246 -7.32 -11.07 -25.16
CA ILE A 246 -7.89 -9.72 -25.21
C ILE A 246 -7.51 -9.10 -26.56
N ARG A 247 -8.53 -8.66 -27.30
CA ARG A 247 -8.36 -8.04 -28.62
C ARG A 247 -8.76 -6.56 -28.65
N CYS A 248 -9.56 -6.12 -27.68
CA CYS A 248 -10.00 -4.74 -27.55
C CYS A 248 -9.72 -4.26 -26.12
N MET A 249 -9.29 -3.01 -25.98
CA MET A 249 -9.02 -2.42 -24.66
C MET A 249 -9.47 -0.97 -24.61
N TYR A 250 -10.06 -0.60 -23.46
CA TYR A 250 -10.43 0.78 -23.16
C TYR A 250 -9.63 1.27 -21.95
N VAL A 251 -8.70 2.19 -22.21
CA VAL A 251 -7.83 2.81 -21.20
C VAL A 251 -8.41 4.16 -20.82
N ILE A 252 -8.65 4.40 -19.52
CA ILE A 252 -9.25 5.64 -19.01
C ILE A 252 -8.28 6.29 -18.05
N GLY A 253 -7.74 7.47 -18.39
CA GLY A 253 -6.90 8.29 -17.52
C GLY A 253 -5.57 7.66 -17.10
N GLU A 254 -5.04 6.74 -17.91
CA GLU A 254 -3.82 5.97 -17.64
C GLU A 254 -2.87 6.00 -18.86
N ASN A 255 -1.57 5.86 -18.61
CA ASN A 255 -0.52 5.90 -19.65
C ASN A 255 0.41 4.66 -19.61
N PRO A 256 -0.15 3.43 -19.67
CA PRO A 256 0.60 2.19 -19.41
C PRO A 256 1.82 1.99 -20.30
N VAL A 257 1.80 2.48 -21.55
CA VAL A 257 2.96 2.38 -22.44
C VAL A 257 4.19 3.08 -21.85
N GLN A 258 4.01 4.15 -21.08
CA GLN A 258 5.11 4.89 -20.45
C GLN A 258 5.28 4.56 -18.96
N SER A 259 4.19 4.26 -18.24
CA SER A 259 4.22 4.08 -16.78
C SER A 259 4.46 2.64 -16.34
N ASP A 260 4.10 1.65 -17.15
CA ASP A 260 4.27 0.25 -16.79
C ASP A 260 5.69 -0.23 -17.11
N ALA A 261 6.10 -1.31 -16.44
CA ALA A 261 7.41 -1.90 -16.67
C ALA A 261 7.54 -2.45 -18.10
N ASP A 262 8.69 -2.20 -18.72
CA ASP A 262 8.99 -2.59 -20.11
C ASP A 262 8.07 -1.90 -21.14
N GLU A 263 8.41 -0.65 -21.45
CA GLU A 263 7.76 0.20 -22.44
C GLU A 263 7.68 -0.47 -23.83
N HIS A 264 8.75 -1.11 -24.30
CA HIS A 264 8.79 -1.75 -25.61
C HIS A 264 7.85 -2.94 -25.70
N LYS A 265 7.71 -3.71 -24.62
CA LYS A 265 6.71 -4.77 -24.53
C LYS A 265 5.31 -4.19 -24.66
N HIS A 266 4.99 -3.11 -23.96
CA HIS A 266 3.67 -2.48 -24.02
C HIS A 266 3.38 -1.90 -25.40
N GLU A 267 4.34 -1.24 -26.05
CA GLU A 267 4.21 -0.77 -27.44
C GLU A 267 3.83 -1.91 -28.38
N LYS A 268 4.53 -3.06 -28.28
CA LYS A 268 4.26 -4.22 -29.12
C LYS A 268 2.89 -4.84 -28.84
N LEU A 269 2.52 -4.98 -27.56
CA LEU A 269 1.24 -5.58 -27.16
C LEU A 269 0.06 -4.71 -27.64
N PHE A 270 0.16 -3.40 -27.44
CA PHE A 270 -0.92 -2.48 -27.78
C PHE A 270 -1.09 -2.33 -29.29
N GLY A 271 0.02 -2.37 -30.06
CA GLY A 271 -0.04 -2.41 -31.52
C GLY A 271 -0.61 -3.70 -32.11
N GLY A 272 -0.82 -4.74 -31.30
CA GLY A 272 -1.44 -6.00 -31.70
C GLY A 272 -2.94 -6.10 -31.40
N LEU A 273 -3.55 -5.08 -30.79
CA LEU A 273 -4.99 -5.02 -30.52
C LEU A 273 -5.75 -4.73 -31.82
N ASP A 274 -6.98 -5.24 -31.90
CA ASP A 274 -7.92 -4.89 -32.96
C ASP A 274 -8.55 -3.50 -32.73
N LEU A 275 -8.67 -3.10 -31.47
CA LEU A 275 -9.21 -1.82 -31.07
C LEU A 275 -8.62 -1.35 -29.73
N LEU A 276 -7.97 -0.20 -29.75
CA LEU A 276 -7.53 0.53 -28.57
C LEU A 276 -8.28 1.86 -28.48
N VAL A 277 -9.10 1.99 -27.44
CA VAL A 277 -9.75 3.26 -27.06
C VAL A 277 -8.99 3.85 -25.89
N VAL A 278 -8.68 5.14 -25.96
CA VAL A 278 -8.04 5.87 -24.86
C VAL A 278 -8.87 7.11 -24.54
N GLN A 279 -9.32 7.23 -23.29
CA GLN A 279 -9.95 8.43 -22.76
C GLN A 279 -8.95 9.17 -21.86
N ASP A 280 -8.47 10.33 -22.29
CA ASP A 280 -7.43 11.09 -21.59
C ASP A 280 -7.61 12.60 -21.79
N ILE A 281 -7.04 13.39 -20.89
CA ILE A 281 -6.99 14.85 -20.96
C ILE A 281 -5.85 15.34 -21.87
N LEU A 282 -4.86 14.49 -22.14
CA LEU A 282 -3.69 14.81 -22.95
C LEU A 282 -3.44 13.73 -24.01
N MET A 283 -2.70 14.10 -25.06
CA MET A 283 -2.20 13.16 -26.07
C MET A 283 -0.96 12.43 -25.55
N THR A 284 -1.18 11.53 -24.58
CA THR A 284 -0.17 10.68 -23.92
C THR A 284 0.48 9.69 -24.88
N LYS A 285 1.53 8.98 -24.43
CA LYS A 285 2.19 7.97 -25.25
C LYS A 285 1.22 6.84 -25.63
N THR A 286 0.42 6.36 -24.67
CA THR A 286 -0.66 5.40 -24.93
C THR A 286 -1.71 5.97 -25.89
N ALA A 287 -2.17 7.22 -25.70
CA ALA A 287 -3.19 7.83 -26.57
C ALA A 287 -2.73 7.94 -28.04
N ARG A 288 -1.44 8.18 -28.30
CA ARG A 288 -0.89 8.25 -29.67
C ARG A 288 -0.93 6.91 -30.41
N MET A 289 -1.08 5.81 -29.68
CA MET A 289 -1.21 4.46 -30.25
C MET A 289 -2.67 4.05 -30.46
N ALA A 290 -3.62 4.82 -29.93
CA ALA A 290 -5.03 4.46 -29.94
C ALA A 290 -5.67 4.62 -31.31
N ASP A 291 -6.61 3.73 -31.62
CA ASP A 291 -7.50 3.87 -32.78
C ASP A 291 -8.54 4.98 -32.55
N VAL A 292 -8.97 5.14 -31.29
CA VAL A 292 -9.93 6.16 -30.87
C VAL A 292 -9.42 6.87 -29.63
N VAL A 293 -9.33 8.20 -29.69
CA VAL A 293 -9.05 9.05 -28.53
C VAL A 293 -10.30 9.82 -28.15
N LEU A 294 -10.76 9.65 -26.91
CA LEU A 294 -11.89 10.38 -26.33
C LEU A 294 -11.35 11.46 -25.38
N PRO A 295 -11.58 12.76 -25.64
CA PRO A 295 -11.11 13.80 -24.75
C PRO A 295 -11.86 13.74 -23.41
N ALA A 296 -11.12 13.60 -22.31
CA ALA A 296 -11.64 13.64 -20.96
C ALA A 296 -11.70 15.07 -20.41
N ALA A 297 -12.53 15.29 -19.40
CA ALA A 297 -12.49 16.51 -18.61
C ALA A 297 -11.38 16.45 -17.56
N ALA A 298 -10.69 17.56 -17.35
CA ALA A 298 -9.77 17.76 -16.23
C ALA A 298 -10.57 17.78 -14.92
N SER A 299 -10.70 16.60 -14.28
CA SER A 299 -11.67 16.39 -13.20
C SER A 299 -11.50 17.36 -12.03
N TRP A 300 -10.28 17.82 -11.76
CA TRP A 300 -9.96 18.75 -10.68
C TRP A 300 -10.44 20.20 -10.92
N ALA A 301 -10.83 20.55 -12.15
CA ALA A 301 -11.23 21.92 -12.50
C ALA A 301 -12.54 21.98 -13.30
N GLU A 302 -12.78 21.05 -14.21
CA GLU A 302 -13.86 21.16 -15.20
C GLU A 302 -15.14 20.40 -14.78
N THR A 303 -15.05 19.61 -13.70
CA THR A 303 -16.14 18.75 -13.21
C THR A 303 -16.44 18.99 -11.73
N GLU A 304 -17.60 18.53 -11.28
CA GLU A 304 -17.91 18.38 -9.86
C GLU A 304 -17.85 16.90 -9.50
N GLY A 305 -17.41 16.59 -8.28
CA GLY A 305 -17.33 15.21 -7.83
C GLY A 305 -16.68 15.07 -6.47
N THR A 306 -16.11 13.90 -6.23
CA THR A 306 -15.37 13.61 -4.99
C THR A 306 -14.08 12.85 -5.29
N VAL A 307 -13.11 13.02 -4.41
CA VAL A 307 -11.92 12.18 -4.32
C VAL A 307 -11.83 11.59 -2.92
N ILE A 308 -11.30 10.37 -2.81
CA ILE A 308 -11.00 9.71 -1.54
C ILE A 308 -9.48 9.60 -1.43
N ASN A 309 -8.91 10.26 -0.42
CA ASN A 309 -7.46 10.33 -0.22
C ASN A 309 -6.92 9.10 0.55
N SER A 310 -5.61 9.10 0.85
CA SER A 310 -4.95 7.96 1.51
C SER A 310 -5.42 7.69 2.95
N GLU A 311 -6.00 8.66 3.66
CA GLU A 311 -6.64 8.44 4.98
C GLU A 311 -8.14 8.10 4.86
N ARG A 312 -8.60 7.77 3.65
CA ARG A 312 -10.00 7.43 3.33
C ARG A 312 -10.98 8.59 3.49
N ARG A 313 -10.50 9.83 3.51
CA ARG A 313 -11.37 11.02 3.59
C ARG A 313 -11.95 11.33 2.22
N VAL A 314 -13.28 11.39 2.15
CA VAL A 314 -14.01 11.90 0.99
C VAL A 314 -13.92 13.43 0.98
N GLN A 315 -13.40 13.98 -0.11
CA GLN A 315 -13.26 15.42 -0.32
C GLN A 315 -14.03 15.82 -1.57
N ARG A 316 -14.77 16.93 -1.50
CA ARG A 316 -15.54 17.46 -2.62
C ARG A 316 -14.63 18.22 -3.59
N VAL A 317 -14.82 17.96 -4.87
CA VAL A 317 -14.23 18.73 -5.98
C VAL A 317 -15.32 19.64 -6.54
N HIS A 318 -14.97 20.91 -6.72
CA HIS A 318 -15.84 21.93 -7.31
C HIS A 318 -15.30 22.32 -8.67
N LYS A 319 -16.22 22.54 -9.61
CA LYS A 319 -15.89 23.13 -10.90
C LYS A 319 -15.46 24.59 -10.71
N VAL A 320 -14.38 25.00 -11.36
CA VAL A 320 -13.81 26.37 -11.31
C VAL A 320 -13.64 26.98 -12.68
#